data_AF-A0A8D8EWM1-F1
#
_entry.id   AF-A0A8D8EWM1-F1
#
_cell.length_a   1.000
_cell.length_b   1.000
_cell.length_c   1.000
_cell.angle_alpha   90.00
_cell.angle_beta   90.00
_cell.angle_gamma   90.00
#
_symmetry.space_group_name_H-M   'P 1'
#
loop_
_entity.id
_entity.type
_entity.pdbx_description
1 polymer ?
#
loop_
_entity_poly.entity_id
_entity_poly.type
_entity_poly.pdbx_seq_one_letter_code
_entity_poly.pdbx_strand_id
1 'polypeptide(L)'
;MDQHPLLLANESIHDSGIIEDVHQESECDTGNEEYGDESNLESNLRRRKGKIISCVENASRLIRRRVPCAGHLMTPRRLWLNKIPTQCDVVIEFPEDAPDDALRWLLNKIKTSPPEGLGLSAMVRAHDSTKRTAFYVTAPMNVLFKAAEEARLPKRLRTDLGGALKEFTKRESHCFAQTKDSEGANTLFTSQERQWLVLQVLQGLRAGVSDLKALQGRAQVEEGQSIVAAWQELGLITQVFPLHETSALQQLQSSWVRKFFAPQPLDDIAAYFGVKVALYFAWLGHYTCALCVPAVLGTILYAGLWGRGQTAQDIGHVIFSLFNVAWASLYLEAWRRYSVELAFRWGTLSTPPELLEPPRPLYKGPLEESPVTGRLEPRETPAWQR
;
A
#
# COMPACT_ATOMS: atom_id res chain seq x y z
N MET A 1 -17.69 -38.09 -52.13
CA MET A 1 -17.31 -36.81 -52.74
C MET A 1 -16.84 -35.86 -51.65
N ASP A 2 -15.64 -35.91 -51.09
CA ASP A 2 -14.55 -36.88 -50.94
C ASP A 2 -13.75 -36.31 -49.76
N GLN A 3 -13.80 -36.99 -48.62
CA GLN A 3 -12.68 -37.71 -47.99
C GLN A 3 -11.52 -36.84 -47.46
N HIS A 4 -11.48 -36.74 -46.13
CA HIS A 4 -10.26 -36.61 -45.31
C HIS A 4 -9.26 -37.74 -45.60
N PRO A 5 -7.99 -37.59 -45.19
CA PRO A 5 -7.56 -38.45 -44.08
C PRO A 5 -6.64 -37.81 -43.02
N LEU A 6 -6.74 -38.38 -41.83
CA LEU A 6 -5.84 -38.35 -40.67
C LEU A 6 -4.49 -39.00 -40.99
N LEU A 7 -3.41 -38.62 -40.28
CA LEU A 7 -2.29 -39.52 -39.99
C LEU A 7 -1.66 -39.23 -38.61
N LEU A 8 -1.83 -40.20 -37.71
CA LEU A 8 -1.05 -40.47 -36.50
C LEU A 8 -0.04 -41.59 -36.82
N ALA A 9 1.17 -41.52 -36.26
CA ALA A 9 2.12 -42.60 -35.94
C ALA A 9 3.33 -41.91 -35.27
N ASN A 10 3.83 -42.17 -34.06
CA ASN A 10 4.10 -43.35 -33.23
C ASN A 10 5.18 -44.32 -33.77
N GLU A 11 6.09 -44.67 -32.84
CA GLU A 11 7.16 -45.70 -32.86
C GLU A 11 8.44 -45.37 -33.65
N SER A 12 9.67 -45.74 -33.28
CA SER A 12 10.26 -46.61 -32.23
C SER A 12 11.78 -46.32 -32.17
N ILE A 13 12.41 -46.32 -30.98
CA ILE A 13 13.39 -47.33 -30.48
C ILE A 13 14.43 -47.79 -31.51
N HIS A 14 15.70 -47.47 -31.27
CA HIS A 14 16.80 -48.39 -31.56
C HIS A 14 17.79 -48.39 -30.40
N ASP A 15 17.79 -49.53 -29.71
CA ASP A 15 18.76 -49.99 -28.73
C ASP A 15 19.86 -50.80 -29.44
N SER A 16 20.91 -51.14 -28.69
CA SER A 16 21.88 -52.26 -28.85
C SER A 16 23.37 -51.96 -29.09
N GLY A 17 24.17 -52.59 -28.22
CA GLY A 17 25.53 -53.11 -28.45
C GLY A 17 26.62 -52.43 -27.61
N ILE A 18 26.87 -52.79 -26.34
CA ILE A 18 27.50 -54.00 -25.75
C ILE A 18 28.99 -54.18 -26.13
N ILE A 19 29.85 -54.25 -25.09
CA ILE A 19 30.93 -55.23 -24.77
C ILE A 19 31.64 -54.64 -23.52
N GLU A 20 31.37 -55.14 -22.30
CA GLU A 20 32.02 -56.27 -21.61
C GLU A 20 33.55 -56.14 -21.46
N ASP A 21 34.01 -55.99 -20.22
CA ASP A 21 35.19 -56.71 -19.74
C ASP A 21 35.10 -56.94 -18.23
N VAL A 22 35.61 -58.10 -17.84
CA VAL A 22 35.24 -58.92 -16.68
C VAL A 22 36.48 -59.20 -15.81
N HIS A 23 36.22 -59.35 -14.50
CA HIS A 23 37.01 -59.99 -13.43
C HIS A 23 38.39 -59.45 -13.03
N GLN A 24 38.54 -59.19 -11.72
CA GLN A 24 39.27 -60.13 -10.85
C GLN A 24 38.89 -59.94 -9.36
N GLU A 25 38.35 -60.98 -8.74
CA GLU A 25 38.30 -61.14 -7.28
C GLU A 25 39.64 -61.71 -6.77
N SER A 26 40.04 -61.36 -5.54
CA SER A 26 40.80 -62.25 -4.66
C SER A 26 40.38 -62.05 -3.20
N GLU A 27 40.23 -63.19 -2.51
CA GLU A 27 39.65 -63.42 -1.19
C GLU A 27 40.43 -62.91 0.04
N CYS A 28 39.65 -62.76 1.12
CA CYS A 28 39.87 -63.03 2.56
C CYS A 28 41.21 -62.78 3.25
N ASP A 29 41.16 -62.00 4.34
CA ASP A 29 41.58 -62.53 5.65
C ASP A 29 40.82 -61.89 6.83
N THR A 30 40.73 -62.68 7.90
CA THR A 30 39.94 -62.57 9.13
C THR A 30 40.60 -61.70 10.22
N GLY A 31 39.80 -61.17 11.17
CA GLY A 31 40.30 -60.92 12.54
C GLY A 31 39.80 -59.68 13.30
N ASN A 32 38.99 -59.95 14.32
CA ASN A 32 38.81 -59.25 15.62
C ASN A 32 38.10 -57.90 15.78
N GLU A 33 37.09 -57.95 16.65
CA GLU A 33 36.43 -56.88 17.41
C GLU A 33 37.38 -56.24 18.45
N GLU A 34 37.32 -54.90 18.63
CA GLU A 34 37.15 -54.25 19.95
C GLU A 34 37.04 -52.70 19.87
N TYR A 35 35.98 -52.18 20.49
CA TYR A 35 35.81 -50.91 21.22
C TYR A 35 36.52 -49.60 20.78
N GLY A 36 35.73 -48.57 20.41
CA GLY A 36 36.12 -47.16 20.54
C GLY A 36 35.41 -46.17 19.62
N ASP A 37 34.12 -45.86 19.84
CA ASP A 37 33.35 -44.99 18.93
C ASP A 37 32.67 -43.75 19.56
N GLU A 38 33.25 -43.18 20.62
CA GLU A 38 32.79 -41.88 21.17
C GLU A 38 33.71 -40.69 20.80
N SER A 39 35.00 -40.92 20.51
CA SER A 39 35.96 -39.85 20.18
C SER A 39 35.88 -39.34 18.74
N ASN A 40 35.21 -40.11 17.84
CA ASN A 40 35.07 -39.75 16.43
C ASN A 40 33.88 -38.83 16.13
N LEU A 41 32.83 -38.82 16.96
CA LEU A 41 31.66 -37.99 16.71
C LEU A 41 31.90 -36.51 17.05
N GLU A 42 32.55 -36.22 18.19
CA GLU A 42 32.89 -34.85 18.59
C GLU A 42 33.94 -34.20 17.67
N SER A 43 34.92 -34.98 17.22
CA SER A 43 35.97 -34.50 16.31
C SER A 43 35.38 -34.16 14.93
N ASN A 44 34.45 -34.98 14.41
CA ASN A 44 33.73 -34.71 13.17
C ASN A 44 32.75 -33.53 13.27
N LEU A 45 32.09 -33.32 14.42
CA LEU A 45 31.24 -32.14 14.67
C LEU A 45 32.05 -30.85 14.75
N ARG A 46 33.22 -30.85 15.41
CA ARG A 46 34.14 -29.69 15.43
C ARG A 46 34.73 -29.40 14.04
N ARG A 47 35.05 -30.43 13.26
CA ARG A 47 35.53 -30.27 11.87
C ARG A 47 34.46 -29.71 10.94
N ARG A 48 33.19 -30.13 11.09
CA ARG A 48 32.06 -29.59 10.33
C ARG A 48 31.74 -28.14 10.71
N LYS A 49 31.78 -27.78 12.00
CA LYS A 49 31.62 -26.39 12.47
C LYS A 49 32.74 -25.46 11.96
N GLY A 50 34.00 -25.93 12.01
CA GLY A 50 35.14 -25.16 11.48
C GLY A 50 35.05 -24.91 9.97
N LYS A 51 34.57 -25.89 9.19
CA LYS A 51 34.36 -25.73 7.75
C LYS A 51 33.29 -24.68 7.43
N ILE A 52 32.17 -24.66 8.16
CA ILE A 52 31.08 -23.69 7.95
C ILE A 52 31.53 -22.27 8.31
N ILE A 53 32.24 -22.09 9.42
CA ILE A 53 32.77 -20.77 9.84
C ILE A 53 33.77 -20.24 8.81
N SER A 54 34.66 -21.09 8.29
CA SER A 54 35.61 -20.68 7.24
C SER A 54 34.92 -20.32 5.91
N CYS A 55 33.80 -20.99 5.58
CA CYS A 55 33.00 -20.70 4.39
C CYS A 55 32.29 -19.35 4.50
N VAL A 56 31.73 -19.03 5.68
CA VAL A 56 31.08 -17.73 5.96
C VAL A 56 32.12 -16.60 5.93
N GLU A 57 33.31 -16.82 6.49
CA GLU A 57 34.37 -15.81 6.49
C GLU A 57 34.91 -15.56 5.07
N ASN A 58 35.09 -16.61 4.26
CA ASN A 58 35.50 -16.49 2.86
C ASN A 58 34.42 -15.85 1.98
N ALA A 59 33.13 -16.15 2.21
CA ALA A 59 32.02 -15.48 1.54
C ALA A 59 31.95 -13.99 1.90
N SER A 60 32.21 -13.62 3.16
CA SER A 60 32.24 -12.22 3.61
C SER A 60 33.37 -11.41 2.95
N ARG A 61 34.54 -12.03 2.73
CA ARG A 61 35.68 -11.38 2.05
C ARG A 61 35.42 -11.17 0.56
N LEU A 62 34.67 -12.07 -0.09
CA LEU A 62 34.26 -11.91 -1.49
C LEU A 62 33.19 -10.81 -1.66
N ILE A 63 32.26 -10.68 -0.71
CA ILE A 63 31.29 -9.57 -0.68
C ILE A 63 32.00 -8.22 -0.47
N ARG A 64 33.03 -8.18 0.39
CA ARG A 64 33.81 -6.95 0.65
C ARG A 64 34.68 -6.49 -0.53
N ARG A 65 35.03 -7.40 -1.45
CA ARG A 65 35.78 -7.07 -2.69
C ARG A 65 34.88 -6.70 -3.88
N ARG A 66 33.58 -7.02 -3.84
CA ARG A 66 32.60 -6.71 -4.91
C ARG A 66 31.71 -5.50 -4.64
N VAL A 67 31.96 -4.73 -3.58
CA VAL A 67 31.36 -3.40 -3.40
C VAL A 67 32.37 -2.34 -3.83
N PRO A 68 32.46 -2.00 -5.14
CA PRO A 68 33.22 -0.82 -5.55
C PRO A 68 32.55 0.42 -4.94
N CYS A 69 33.34 1.19 -4.19
CA CYS A 69 33.20 2.62 -4.01
C CYS A 69 31.77 3.19 -3.90
N ALA A 70 30.95 2.67 -2.97
CA ALA A 70 29.70 3.31 -2.56
C ALA A 70 29.95 4.52 -1.61
N GLY A 71 31.14 5.12 -1.65
CA GLY A 71 31.48 6.35 -0.92
C GLY A 71 30.90 7.61 -1.57
N HIS A 72 30.38 7.53 -2.80
CA HIS A 72 29.83 8.68 -3.53
C HIS A 72 28.30 8.65 -3.70
N LEU A 73 27.60 7.63 -3.19
CA LEU A 73 26.13 7.55 -3.20
C LEU A 73 25.50 7.79 -1.82
N MET A 74 26.30 8.03 -0.79
CA MET A 74 25.84 8.29 0.58
C MET A 74 25.84 9.79 0.95
N THR A 75 25.51 10.68 0.01
CA THR A 75 25.04 12.04 0.34
C THR A 75 24.18 12.59 -0.79
N PRO A 76 22.85 12.63 -0.59
CA PRO A 76 22.22 13.95 -0.45
C PRO A 76 21.29 14.05 0.76
N ARG A 77 21.11 12.99 1.55
CA ARG A 77 20.03 12.96 2.57
C ARG A 77 20.14 14.03 3.67
N ARG A 78 21.34 14.61 3.88
CA ARG A 78 21.60 15.64 4.91
C ARG A 78 21.70 17.08 4.40
N LEU A 79 21.96 17.30 3.11
CA LEU A 79 21.97 18.65 2.53
C LEU A 79 20.59 19.12 2.07
N TRP A 80 19.63 18.19 1.98
CA TRP A 80 18.30 18.42 1.41
C TRP A 80 17.21 18.74 2.44
N LEU A 81 17.51 18.72 3.74
CA LEU A 81 16.51 19.06 4.76
C LEU A 81 16.25 20.58 4.91
N ASN A 82 17.09 21.45 4.35
CA ASN A 82 17.00 22.90 4.64
C ASN A 82 16.18 23.71 3.63
N LYS A 83 15.46 23.11 2.67
CA LYS A 83 14.73 23.87 1.64
C LYS A 83 13.35 23.37 1.24
N ILE A 84 12.80 22.29 1.81
CA ILE A 84 11.39 21.96 1.59
C ILE A 84 10.58 22.81 2.58
N PRO A 85 9.54 23.55 2.15
CA PRO A 85 8.68 24.24 3.10
C PRO A 85 8.12 23.17 4.05
N THR A 86 8.38 23.32 5.36
CA THR A 86 8.01 22.35 6.39
C THR A 86 6.50 22.14 6.49
N GLN A 87 5.71 23.05 5.92
CA GLN A 87 4.25 23.05 5.91
C GLN A 87 3.74 22.92 4.47
N CYS A 88 3.86 21.73 3.89
CA CYS A 88 3.27 21.40 2.59
C CYS A 88 2.45 20.11 2.73
N ASP A 89 1.25 20.11 2.15
CA ASP A 89 0.37 18.95 2.21
C ASP A 89 0.58 18.07 0.95
N VAL A 90 0.49 18.66 -0.24
CA VAL A 90 0.52 17.93 -1.54
C VAL A 90 1.51 18.55 -2.51
N VAL A 91 2.20 17.72 -3.30
CA VAL A 91 3.11 18.13 -4.37
C VAL A 91 2.53 17.72 -5.73
N ILE A 92 2.54 18.65 -6.68
CA ILE A 92 2.20 18.43 -8.09
C ILE A 92 3.48 18.55 -8.91
N GLU A 93 3.84 17.49 -9.62
CA GLU A 93 5.03 17.44 -10.47
C GLU A 93 4.66 17.56 -11.95
N PHE A 94 5.41 18.37 -12.69
CA PHE A 94 5.21 18.63 -14.11
C PHE A 94 6.41 18.10 -14.92
N PRO A 95 6.20 17.69 -16.19
CA PRO A 95 7.28 17.29 -17.09
C PRO A 95 8.18 18.48 -17.44
N GLU A 96 9.38 18.20 -17.94
CA GLU A 96 10.37 19.22 -18.33
C GLU A 96 9.86 20.13 -19.47
N ASP A 97 9.06 19.57 -20.39
CA ASP A 97 8.51 20.26 -21.56
C ASP A 97 7.14 20.92 -21.33
N ALA A 98 6.73 21.07 -20.07
CA ALA A 98 5.44 21.66 -19.72
C ALA A 98 5.37 23.13 -20.19
N PRO A 99 4.30 23.56 -20.88
CA PRO A 99 4.18 24.93 -21.33
C PRO A 99 3.98 25.88 -20.14
N ASP A 100 4.88 26.85 -20.00
CA ASP A 100 4.88 27.86 -18.93
C ASP A 100 3.54 28.59 -18.77
N ASP A 101 2.85 28.88 -19.88
CA ASP A 101 1.57 29.57 -19.87
C ASP A 101 0.48 28.73 -19.18
N ALA A 102 0.44 27.42 -19.42
CA ALA A 102 -0.50 26.53 -18.76
C ALA A 102 -0.17 26.38 -17.27
N LEU A 103 1.12 26.31 -16.91
CA LEU A 103 1.56 26.26 -15.52
C LEU A 103 1.17 27.52 -14.75
N ARG A 104 1.40 28.71 -15.34
CA ARG A 104 1.02 30.00 -14.75
C ARG A 104 -0.49 30.13 -14.62
N TRP A 105 -1.24 29.69 -15.62
CA TRP A 105 -2.70 29.66 -15.58
C TRP A 105 -3.21 28.78 -14.44
N LEU A 106 -2.68 27.54 -14.32
CA LEU A 106 -3.08 26.62 -13.26
C LEU A 106 -2.72 27.17 -11.88
N LEU A 107 -1.52 27.74 -11.73
CA LEU A 107 -1.08 28.37 -10.49
C LEU A 107 -2.01 29.52 -10.09
N ASN A 108 -2.43 30.35 -11.04
CA ASN A 108 -3.39 31.42 -10.79
C ASN A 108 -4.74 30.84 -10.32
N LYS A 109 -5.25 29.82 -11.02
CA LYS A 109 -6.51 29.14 -10.68
C LYS A 109 -6.49 28.51 -9.28
N ILE A 110 -5.37 27.90 -8.89
CA ILE A 110 -5.19 27.32 -7.55
C ILE A 110 -5.20 28.41 -6.46
N LYS A 111 -4.57 29.56 -6.71
CA LYS A 111 -4.43 30.66 -5.73
C LYS A 111 -5.66 31.55 -5.62
N THR A 112 -6.38 31.79 -6.72
CA THR A 112 -7.57 32.64 -6.74
C THR A 112 -8.62 32.09 -5.80
N SER A 113 -9.27 32.96 -5.03
CA SER A 113 -10.32 32.55 -4.09
C SER A 113 -11.61 32.12 -4.82
N PRO A 114 -12.46 31.28 -4.21
CA PRO A 114 -13.76 30.93 -4.77
C PRO A 114 -14.63 32.19 -5.01
N PRO A 115 -15.46 32.25 -6.07
CA PRO A 115 -15.94 31.14 -6.91
C PRO A 115 -15.06 30.80 -8.13
N GLU A 116 -14.10 31.65 -8.51
CA GLU A 116 -13.33 31.46 -9.76
C GLU A 116 -12.11 30.52 -9.61
N GLY A 117 -11.64 30.29 -8.37
CA GLY A 117 -10.52 29.40 -8.05
C GLY A 117 -10.70 28.63 -6.74
N LEU A 118 -9.60 28.07 -6.22
CA LEU A 118 -9.62 27.16 -5.07
C LEU A 118 -9.23 27.80 -3.72
N GLY A 119 -8.58 28.97 -3.72
CA GLY A 119 -8.08 29.64 -2.53
C GLY A 119 -6.97 28.88 -1.80
N LEU A 120 -6.24 28.02 -2.50
CA LEU A 120 -5.11 27.25 -1.96
C LEU A 120 -3.83 28.08 -2.03
N SER A 121 -2.91 27.83 -1.09
CA SER A 121 -1.57 28.40 -1.15
C SER A 121 -0.66 27.46 -1.95
N ALA A 122 0.04 27.99 -2.93
CA ALA A 122 0.94 27.23 -3.78
C ALA A 122 2.29 27.93 -3.95
N MET A 123 3.38 27.18 -3.74
CA MET A 123 4.75 27.62 -3.97
C MET A 123 5.35 26.84 -5.14
N VAL A 124 5.89 27.56 -6.12
CA VAL A 124 6.57 26.95 -7.27
C VAL A 124 8.04 26.73 -6.94
N ARG A 125 8.56 25.54 -7.26
CA ARG A 125 9.98 25.23 -7.14
C ARG A 125 10.46 24.48 -8.36
N ALA A 126 11.60 24.90 -8.89
CA ALA A 126 12.36 24.14 -9.88
C ALA A 126 13.41 23.30 -9.15
N HIS A 127 13.53 22.04 -9.54
CA HIS A 127 14.52 21.13 -8.98
C HIS A 127 15.69 20.97 -9.96
N ASP A 128 16.85 21.52 -9.61
CA ASP A 128 18.04 21.50 -10.47
C ASP A 128 18.51 20.07 -10.84
N SER A 129 18.27 19.10 -9.94
CA SER A 129 18.69 17.71 -10.12
C SER A 129 17.83 16.92 -11.10
N THR A 130 16.53 17.18 -11.13
CA THR A 130 15.58 16.49 -12.00
C THR A 130 15.15 17.34 -13.18
N LYS A 131 15.57 18.63 -13.23
CA LYS A 131 15.13 19.65 -14.19
C LYS A 131 13.61 19.83 -14.29
N ARG A 132 12.86 19.34 -13.30
CA ARG A 132 11.40 19.41 -13.25
C ARG A 132 10.93 20.54 -12.36
N THR A 133 9.82 21.14 -12.75
CA THR A 133 9.08 22.10 -11.93
C THR A 133 8.02 21.37 -11.12
N ALA A 134 7.85 21.78 -9.87
CA ALA A 134 6.83 21.24 -8.98
C ALA A 134 6.11 22.36 -8.22
N PHE A 135 4.81 22.16 -7.97
CA PHE A 135 4.00 23.02 -7.11
C PHE A 135 3.83 22.35 -5.75
N TYR A 136 4.20 23.08 -4.71
CA TYR A 136 4.01 22.70 -3.31
C TYR A 136 2.74 23.38 -2.82
N VAL A 137 1.69 22.59 -2.59
CA VAL A 137 0.33 23.07 -2.32
C VAL A 137 -0.03 22.81 -0.85
N THR A 138 -0.61 23.81 -0.22
CA THR A 138 -1.20 23.72 1.13
C THR A 138 -2.51 24.49 1.19
N ALA A 139 -3.42 24.05 2.05
CA ALA A 139 -4.70 24.71 2.25
C ALA A 139 -4.73 25.54 3.54
N PRO A 140 -5.21 26.80 3.46
CA PRO A 140 -5.56 27.56 4.66
C PRO A 140 -6.78 26.95 5.36
N MET A 141 -6.92 27.21 6.66
CA MET A 141 -7.91 26.53 7.51
C MET A 141 -9.37 26.78 7.08
N ASN A 142 -9.66 27.96 6.53
CA ASN A 142 -10.98 28.28 5.99
C ASN A 142 -11.39 27.37 4.82
N VAL A 143 -10.44 27.05 3.93
CA VAL A 143 -10.67 26.12 2.81
C VAL A 143 -10.81 24.70 3.33
N LEU A 144 -9.97 24.28 4.28
CA LEU A 144 -10.09 22.96 4.91
C LEU A 144 -11.42 22.76 5.62
N PHE A 145 -11.91 23.74 6.37
CA PHE A 145 -13.23 23.66 7.02
C PHE A 145 -14.36 23.51 6.01
N LYS A 146 -14.32 24.29 4.93
CA LYS A 146 -15.31 24.20 3.86
C LYS A 146 -15.26 22.82 3.19
N ALA A 147 -14.05 22.36 2.83
CA ALA A 147 -13.85 21.06 2.20
C ALA A 147 -14.28 19.90 3.12
N ALA A 148 -13.96 19.97 4.42
CA ALA A 148 -14.32 18.94 5.38
C ALA A 148 -15.83 18.86 5.62
N GLU A 149 -16.53 19.99 5.61
CA GLU A 149 -17.99 20.07 5.70
C GLU A 149 -18.66 19.55 4.42
N GLU A 150 -18.16 19.94 3.24
CA GLU A 150 -18.64 19.44 1.94
C GLU A 150 -18.41 17.94 1.77
N ALA A 151 -17.30 17.43 2.31
CA ALA A 151 -16.94 16.02 2.30
C ALA A 151 -17.55 15.22 3.47
N ARG A 152 -18.30 15.87 4.37
CA ARG A 152 -18.92 15.28 5.57
C ARG A 152 -17.95 14.43 6.40
N LEU A 153 -16.74 14.92 6.59
CA LEU A 153 -15.68 14.18 7.28
C LEU A 153 -16.13 13.78 8.70
N PRO A 154 -16.19 12.48 9.05
CA PRO A 154 -16.54 12.07 10.41
C PRO A 154 -15.41 12.43 11.37
N LYS A 155 -15.72 13.18 12.43
CA LYS A 155 -14.78 13.56 13.48
C LYS A 155 -15.33 13.19 14.85
N ARG A 156 -14.44 12.83 15.76
CA ARG A 156 -14.80 12.55 17.15
C ARG A 156 -15.10 13.85 17.88
N LEU A 157 -16.20 13.88 18.61
CA LEU A 157 -16.48 14.93 19.57
C LEU A 157 -15.48 14.83 20.72
N ARG A 158 -15.31 15.95 21.45
CA ARG A 158 -14.54 15.94 22.67
C ARG A 158 -15.15 14.97 23.70
N THR A 159 -14.31 14.49 24.61
CA THR A 159 -14.70 13.49 25.61
C THR A 159 -15.76 14.00 26.59
N ASP A 160 -15.81 15.31 26.86
CA ASP A 160 -16.84 15.96 27.67
C ASP A 160 -18.22 15.99 26.98
N LEU A 161 -18.25 15.89 25.66
CA LEU A 161 -19.47 15.83 24.85
C LEU A 161 -19.84 14.39 24.46
N GLY A 162 -19.30 13.38 25.16
CA GLY A 162 -19.60 11.97 24.95
C GLY A 162 -18.71 11.24 23.94
N GLY A 163 -17.78 11.93 23.26
CA GLY A 163 -16.76 11.28 22.42
C GLY A 163 -17.26 10.57 21.16
N ALA A 164 -18.53 10.75 20.80
CA ALA A 164 -19.15 10.12 19.63
C ALA A 164 -18.60 10.67 18.31
N LEU A 165 -18.73 9.88 17.24
CA LEU A 165 -18.42 10.32 15.87
C LEU A 165 -19.59 11.14 15.32
N LYS A 166 -19.28 12.31 14.74
CA LYS A 166 -20.25 13.20 14.10
C LYS A 166 -19.64 13.79 12.83
N GLU A 167 -20.46 14.05 11.82
CA GLU A 167 -20.04 14.78 10.61
C GLU A 167 -19.51 16.16 10.99
N PHE A 168 -18.37 16.54 10.40
CA PHE A 168 -17.76 17.83 10.65
C PHE A 168 -18.64 18.97 10.13
N THR A 169 -18.89 19.97 10.98
CA THR A 169 -19.60 21.19 10.62
C THR A 169 -18.77 22.38 11.08
N LYS A 170 -18.57 23.38 10.20
CA LYS A 170 -17.70 24.54 10.50
C LYS A 170 -18.17 25.31 11.73
N ARG A 171 -19.50 25.43 11.90
CA ARG A 171 -20.15 26.13 13.03
C ARG A 171 -19.82 25.48 14.38
N GLU A 172 -19.68 24.16 14.41
CA GLU A 172 -19.46 23.37 15.62
C GLU A 172 -17.98 22.94 15.78
N SER A 173 -17.05 23.58 15.07
CA SER A 173 -15.63 23.22 15.05
C SER A 173 -14.99 23.07 16.44
N HIS A 174 -15.46 23.82 17.45
CA HIS A 174 -14.99 23.78 18.83
C HIS A 174 -15.44 22.54 19.64
N CYS A 175 -16.47 21.83 19.18
CA CYS A 175 -17.00 20.62 19.82
C CYS A 175 -16.19 19.37 19.50
N PHE A 176 -15.34 19.42 18.47
CA PHE A 176 -14.57 18.28 18.00
C PHE A 176 -13.25 18.15 18.76
N ALA A 177 -12.83 16.90 18.98
CA ALA A 177 -11.58 16.57 19.65
C ALA A 177 -10.38 17.02 18.81
N GLN A 178 -9.40 17.61 19.48
CA GLN A 178 -8.12 17.99 18.89
C GLN A 178 -7.06 16.95 19.23
N THR A 179 -6.24 16.61 18.26
CA THR A 179 -5.07 15.74 18.41
C THR A 179 -3.83 16.59 18.67
N LYS A 180 -2.83 16.01 19.33
CA LYS A 180 -1.52 16.67 19.47
C LYS A 180 -0.66 16.29 18.28
N ASP A 181 -0.14 17.31 17.59
CA ASP A 181 0.87 17.12 16.56
C ASP A 181 2.21 16.67 17.15
N SER A 182 3.12 16.25 16.27
CA SER A 182 4.52 15.95 16.59
C SER A 182 5.23 17.09 17.35
N GLU A 183 4.81 18.33 17.12
CA GLU A 183 5.34 19.55 17.78
C GLU A 183 4.60 19.91 19.08
N GLY A 184 3.61 19.11 19.49
CA GLY A 184 2.82 19.32 20.71
C GLY A 184 1.69 20.34 20.58
N ALA A 185 1.52 20.95 19.40
CA ALA A 185 0.39 21.82 19.10
C ALA A 185 -0.91 21.02 18.94
N ASN A 186 -2.02 21.59 19.40
CA ASN A 186 -3.32 20.96 19.19
C ASN A 186 -3.81 21.25 17.76
N THR A 187 -4.05 20.19 16.99
CA THR A 187 -4.60 20.26 15.64
C THR A 187 -5.93 19.56 15.56
N LEU A 188 -6.80 20.10 14.72
CA LEU A 188 -8.12 19.53 14.47
C LEU A 188 -8.05 18.41 13.42
N PHE A 189 -7.21 18.60 12.40
CA PHE A 189 -7.07 17.67 11.29
C PHE A 189 -5.72 16.98 11.34
N THR A 190 -5.71 15.67 11.11
CA THR A 190 -4.45 14.93 10.94
C THR A 190 -3.78 15.31 9.62
N SER A 191 -2.47 15.06 9.51
CA SER A 191 -1.74 15.29 8.25
C SER A 191 -2.37 14.54 7.07
N GLN A 192 -2.83 13.30 7.29
CA GLN A 192 -3.55 12.51 6.29
C GLN A 192 -4.89 13.17 5.88
N GLU A 193 -5.70 13.60 6.84
CA GLU A 193 -6.98 14.27 6.56
C GLU A 193 -6.76 15.56 5.76
N ARG A 194 -5.76 16.37 6.13
CA ARG A 194 -5.40 17.59 5.39
C ARG A 194 -5.02 17.28 3.95
N GLN A 195 -4.15 16.30 3.74
CA GLN A 195 -3.69 15.89 2.42
C GLN A 195 -4.84 15.39 1.55
N TRP A 196 -5.73 14.59 2.14
CA TRP A 196 -6.93 14.11 1.47
C TRP A 196 -7.88 15.24 1.10
N LEU A 197 -8.15 16.19 2.00
CA LEU A 197 -8.99 17.35 1.73
C LEU A 197 -8.42 18.24 0.62
N VAL A 198 -7.10 18.50 0.65
CA VAL A 198 -6.42 19.24 -0.43
C VAL A 198 -6.57 18.52 -1.76
N LEU A 199 -6.39 17.20 -1.79
CA LEU A 199 -6.57 16.40 -3.00
C LEU A 199 -8.01 16.46 -3.51
N GLN A 200 -9.01 16.36 -2.63
CA GLN A 200 -10.42 16.48 -3.01
C GLN A 200 -10.72 17.85 -3.63
N VAL A 201 -10.21 18.94 -3.05
CA VAL A 201 -10.36 20.30 -3.60
C VAL A 201 -9.69 20.43 -4.97
N LEU A 202 -8.48 19.88 -5.13
CA LEU A 202 -7.77 19.88 -6.41
C LEU A 202 -8.50 19.07 -7.48
N GLN A 203 -8.98 17.88 -7.15
CA GLN A 203 -9.74 17.02 -8.07
C GLN A 203 -11.12 17.60 -8.39
N GLY A 204 -11.72 18.33 -7.45
CA GLY A 204 -12.98 19.06 -7.61
C GLY A 204 -12.90 20.26 -8.56
N LEU A 205 -11.70 20.70 -8.98
CA LEU A 205 -11.52 21.76 -9.97
C LEU A 205 -12.03 21.31 -11.35
N ARG A 206 -13.27 21.68 -11.68
CA ARG A 206 -13.90 21.40 -12.99
C ARG A 206 -13.70 22.55 -13.97
N ALA A 207 -13.54 22.22 -15.26
CA ALA A 207 -13.41 23.20 -16.33
C ALA A 207 -14.77 23.85 -16.67
N GLY A 208 -14.83 25.18 -16.63
CA GLY A 208 -15.96 25.95 -17.14
C GLY A 208 -15.75 26.44 -18.59
N VAL A 209 -16.79 27.07 -19.16
CA VAL A 209 -16.77 27.63 -20.54
C VAL A 209 -15.70 28.70 -20.74
N SER A 210 -15.42 29.51 -19.71
CA SER A 210 -14.35 30.52 -19.75
C SER A 210 -12.96 29.90 -19.76
N ASP A 211 -12.78 28.82 -19.00
CA ASP A 211 -11.50 28.11 -18.88
C ASP A 211 -11.13 27.41 -20.20
N LEU A 212 -12.13 26.87 -20.90
CA LEU A 212 -11.99 26.29 -22.25
C LEU A 212 -11.39 27.27 -23.27
N LYS A 213 -11.82 28.54 -23.23
CA LYS A 213 -11.28 29.59 -24.12
C LYS A 213 -9.85 29.98 -23.75
N ALA A 214 -9.52 29.97 -22.46
CA ALA A 214 -8.19 30.32 -21.97
C ALA A 214 -7.13 29.22 -22.27
N LEU A 215 -7.56 27.96 -22.34
CA LEU A 215 -6.68 26.78 -22.52
C LEU A 215 -6.50 26.32 -23.96
N GLN A 216 -6.94 27.10 -24.95
CA GLN A 216 -6.83 26.75 -26.38
C GLN A 216 -5.39 26.40 -26.77
N GLY A 217 -5.08 25.11 -26.98
CA GLY A 217 -3.72 24.61 -27.22
C GLY A 217 -3.47 23.19 -26.71
N ARG A 218 -2.28 22.93 -26.12
CA ARG A 218 -1.83 21.61 -25.63
C ARG A 218 -2.54 21.07 -24.37
N ALA A 219 -3.48 21.84 -23.80
CA ALA A 219 -4.14 21.55 -22.52
C ALA A 219 -5.67 21.47 -22.67
N GLN A 220 -6.15 20.79 -23.73
CA GLN A 220 -7.58 20.65 -23.99
C GLN A 220 -8.27 19.85 -22.87
N VAL A 221 -9.35 20.39 -22.34
CA VAL A 221 -10.21 19.74 -21.33
C VAL A 221 -11.63 19.84 -21.85
N GLU A 222 -12.49 18.88 -21.53
CA GLU A 222 -13.93 18.95 -21.84
C GLU A 222 -14.69 19.75 -20.76
N GLU A 223 -15.84 20.34 -21.11
CA GLU A 223 -16.66 21.05 -20.13
C GLU A 223 -17.08 20.11 -18.99
N GLY A 224 -16.91 20.56 -17.74
CA GLY A 224 -17.29 19.78 -16.56
C GLY A 224 -16.30 18.68 -16.13
N GLN A 225 -15.24 18.44 -16.89
CA GLN A 225 -14.19 17.48 -16.53
C GLN A 225 -13.24 18.08 -15.46
N SER A 226 -12.68 17.22 -14.60
CA SER A 226 -11.61 17.63 -13.67
C SER A 226 -10.37 18.06 -14.45
N ILE A 227 -9.92 19.30 -14.25
CA ILE A 227 -8.73 19.84 -14.93
C ILE A 227 -7.49 19.04 -14.51
N VAL A 228 -7.34 18.77 -13.21
CA VAL A 228 -6.17 18.05 -12.68
C VAL A 228 -6.11 16.63 -13.24
N ALA A 229 -7.24 15.91 -13.25
CA ALA A 229 -7.27 14.54 -13.76
C ALA A 229 -7.05 14.48 -15.28
N ALA A 230 -7.66 15.40 -16.03
CA ALA A 230 -7.45 15.51 -17.48
C ALA A 230 -5.96 15.76 -17.81
N TRP A 231 -5.31 16.65 -17.06
CA TRP A 231 -3.90 16.97 -17.28
C TRP A 231 -2.96 15.84 -16.87
N GLN A 232 -3.36 14.97 -15.94
CA GLN A 232 -2.64 13.73 -15.64
C GLN A 232 -2.72 12.75 -16.82
N GLU A 233 -3.88 12.57 -17.45
CA GLU A 233 -4.02 11.71 -18.63
C GLU A 233 -3.28 12.25 -19.86
N LEU A 234 -3.28 13.58 -20.05
CA LEU A 234 -2.55 14.24 -21.13
C LEU A 234 -1.03 14.25 -20.92
N GLY A 235 -0.55 13.88 -19.73
CA GLY A 235 0.86 13.93 -19.36
C GLY A 235 1.40 15.34 -19.08
N LEU A 236 0.53 16.36 -18.97
CA LEU A 236 0.90 17.71 -18.53
C LEU A 236 1.20 17.75 -17.03
N ILE A 237 0.58 16.88 -16.24
CA ILE A 237 0.92 16.62 -14.84
C ILE A 237 1.48 15.21 -14.78
N THR A 238 2.71 15.05 -14.30
CA THR A 238 3.34 13.74 -14.16
C THR A 238 2.71 12.97 -13.00
N GLN A 239 2.60 13.61 -11.83
CA GLN A 239 2.02 12.99 -10.64
C GLN A 239 1.59 14.02 -9.60
N VAL A 240 0.65 13.61 -8.75
CA VAL A 240 0.20 14.35 -7.56
C VAL A 240 0.33 13.42 -6.37
N PHE A 241 1.13 13.78 -5.38
CA PHE A 241 1.38 12.92 -4.22
C PHE A 241 1.47 13.71 -2.91
N PRO A 242 1.02 13.12 -1.79
CA PRO A 242 1.15 13.73 -0.47
C PRO A 242 2.61 13.69 0.02
N LEU A 243 3.01 14.69 0.82
CA LEU A 243 4.34 14.71 1.41
C LEU A 243 4.34 13.99 2.77
N HIS A 244 5.33 13.12 3.00
CA HIS A 244 5.48 12.45 4.28
C HIS A 244 6.01 13.38 5.36
N GLU A 245 5.33 13.41 6.51
CA GLU A 245 5.86 14.01 7.73
C GLU A 245 6.89 13.05 8.37
N THR A 246 8.15 13.46 8.43
CA THR A 246 9.26 12.59 8.84
C THR A 246 9.27 12.28 10.34
N SER A 247 8.84 13.22 11.18
CA SER A 247 8.71 13.08 12.65
C SER A 247 7.70 11.98 13.00
N ALA A 248 6.47 12.09 12.50
CA ALA A 248 5.42 11.12 12.74
C ALA A 248 5.79 9.72 12.21
N LEU A 249 6.42 9.64 11.03
CA LEU A 249 6.89 8.37 10.46
C LEU A 249 7.94 7.69 11.37
N GLN A 250 8.89 8.45 11.92
CA GLN A 250 9.92 7.90 12.82
C GLN A 250 9.31 7.38 14.13
N GLN A 251 8.32 8.11 14.67
CA GLN A 251 7.58 7.66 15.84
C GLN A 251 6.86 6.33 15.57
N LEU A 252 6.11 6.26 14.46
CA LEU A 252 5.41 5.04 14.04
C LEU A 252 6.37 3.87 13.80
N GLN A 253 7.51 4.11 13.16
CA GLN A 253 8.55 3.09 12.95
C GLN A 253 9.08 2.54 14.29
N SER A 254 9.24 3.40 15.29
CA SER A 254 9.75 3.01 16.60
C SER A 254 8.73 2.24 17.46
N SER A 255 7.43 2.60 17.36
CA SER A 255 6.36 1.98 18.15
C SER A 255 5.86 0.67 17.54
N TRP A 256 5.84 0.57 16.21
CA TRP A 256 5.28 -0.57 15.49
C TRP A 256 6.36 -1.52 14.95
N VAL A 257 7.18 -1.07 13.99
CA VAL A 257 8.08 -1.96 13.22
C VAL A 257 9.20 -2.54 14.09
N ARG A 258 9.72 -1.77 15.04
CA ARG A 258 10.82 -2.23 15.91
C ARG A 258 10.35 -3.12 17.06
N LYS A 259 9.04 -3.19 17.33
CA LYS A 259 8.46 -3.94 18.46
C LYS A 259 7.74 -5.19 17.96
N PHE A 260 8.47 -6.28 17.79
CA PHE A 260 7.94 -7.55 17.24
C PHE A 260 6.81 -8.21 18.04
N PHE A 261 6.74 -7.97 19.35
CA PHE A 261 5.72 -8.58 20.24
C PHE A 261 4.66 -7.62 20.74
N ALA A 262 4.68 -6.36 20.29
CA ALA A 262 3.65 -5.40 20.68
C ALA A 262 2.39 -5.57 19.81
N PRO A 263 1.18 -5.30 20.36
CA PRO A 263 0.00 -5.19 19.54
C PRO A 263 0.19 -4.08 18.50
N GLN A 264 -0.32 -4.28 17.29
CA GLN A 264 -0.18 -3.31 16.21
C GLN A 264 -0.99 -2.04 16.54
N PRO A 265 -0.39 -0.84 16.46
CA PRO A 265 -1.08 0.42 16.74
C PRO A 265 -1.95 0.83 15.53
N LEU A 266 -3.08 0.16 15.34
CA LEU A 266 -3.93 0.33 14.17
C LEU A 266 -4.51 1.75 14.04
N ASP A 267 -4.83 2.40 15.16
CA ASP A 267 -5.38 3.75 15.16
C ASP A 267 -4.34 4.80 14.69
N ASP A 268 -3.06 4.63 15.07
CA ASP A 268 -1.97 5.50 14.62
C ASP A 268 -1.68 5.30 13.12
N ILE A 269 -1.74 4.05 12.65
CA ILE A 269 -1.61 3.71 11.22
C ILE A 269 -2.77 4.34 10.44
N ALA A 270 -4.00 4.28 10.96
CA ALA A 270 -5.17 4.89 10.34
C ALA A 270 -5.06 6.41 10.29
N ALA A 271 -4.58 7.05 11.35
CA ALA A 271 -4.41 8.50 11.41
C ALA A 271 -3.33 9.02 10.43
N TYR A 272 -2.29 8.23 10.14
CA TYR A 272 -1.18 8.64 9.28
C TYR A 272 -1.34 8.20 7.81
N PHE A 273 -1.74 6.94 7.55
CA PHE A 273 -1.87 6.39 6.19
C PHE A 273 -3.31 6.32 5.69
N GLY A 274 -4.28 6.52 6.57
CA GLY A 274 -5.70 6.41 6.27
C GLY A 274 -6.27 5.02 6.55
N VAL A 275 -7.60 4.96 6.62
CA VAL A 275 -8.38 3.78 7.01
C VAL A 275 -8.15 2.58 6.09
N LYS A 276 -8.02 2.81 4.78
CA LYS A 276 -7.82 1.72 3.80
C LYS A 276 -6.52 0.95 4.07
N VAL A 277 -5.43 1.66 4.33
CA VAL A 277 -4.11 1.06 4.62
C VAL A 277 -4.13 0.41 6.00
N ALA A 278 -4.75 1.05 7.00
CA ALA A 278 -4.88 0.48 8.33
C ALA A 278 -5.72 -0.81 8.35
N LEU A 279 -6.79 -0.89 7.56
CA LEU A 279 -7.61 -2.09 7.43
C LEU A 279 -6.82 -3.27 6.84
N TYR A 280 -5.93 -2.99 5.87
CA TYR A 280 -5.01 -4.00 5.35
C TYR A 280 -4.07 -4.55 6.44
N PHE A 281 -3.44 -3.69 7.23
CA PHE A 281 -2.57 -4.13 8.32
C PHE A 281 -3.34 -4.84 9.44
N ALA A 282 -4.56 -4.41 9.73
CA ALA A 282 -5.46 -5.08 10.65
C ALA A 282 -5.81 -6.50 10.17
N TRP A 283 -6.12 -6.65 8.88
CA TRP A 283 -6.36 -7.96 8.26
C TRP A 283 -5.12 -8.84 8.33
N LEU A 284 -3.96 -8.30 7.97
CA LEU A 284 -2.71 -9.04 8.00
C LEU A 284 -2.38 -9.54 9.41
N GLY A 285 -2.52 -8.68 10.42
CA GLY A 285 -2.35 -9.06 11.83
C GLY A 285 -3.34 -10.12 12.29
N HIS A 286 -4.61 -9.94 11.99
CA HIS A 286 -5.66 -10.89 12.38
C HIS A 286 -5.45 -12.26 11.70
N TYR A 287 -5.12 -12.26 10.41
CA TYR A 287 -4.90 -13.47 9.62
C TYR A 287 -3.68 -14.26 10.09
N THR A 288 -2.56 -13.57 10.35
CA THR A 288 -1.33 -14.22 10.84
C THR A 288 -1.54 -14.89 12.19
N CYS A 289 -2.26 -14.24 13.11
CA CYS A 289 -2.65 -14.87 14.38
C CYS A 289 -3.63 -16.04 14.19
N ALA A 290 -4.60 -15.92 13.27
CA ALA A 290 -5.56 -16.99 12.99
C ALA A 290 -4.89 -18.23 12.39
N LEU A 291 -3.87 -18.07 11.55
CA LEU A 291 -3.08 -19.15 10.95
C LEU A 291 -2.28 -19.96 11.99
N CYS A 292 -2.01 -19.41 13.17
CA CYS A 292 -1.37 -20.17 14.24
C CYS A 292 -2.19 -21.40 14.65
N VAL A 293 -3.52 -21.35 14.58
CA VAL A 293 -4.40 -22.47 14.97
C VAL A 293 -4.21 -23.69 14.05
N PRO A 294 -4.37 -23.61 12.70
CA PRO A 294 -4.09 -24.73 11.81
C PRO A 294 -2.61 -25.12 11.81
N ALA A 295 -1.68 -24.17 11.98
CA ALA A 295 -0.26 -24.47 12.04
C ALA A 295 0.08 -25.35 13.26
N VAL A 296 -0.43 -25.02 14.44
CA VAL A 296 -0.22 -25.82 15.66
C VAL A 296 -0.88 -27.19 15.54
N LEU A 297 -2.15 -27.24 15.11
CA LEU A 297 -2.85 -28.51 14.94
C LEU A 297 -2.17 -29.42 13.90
N GLY A 298 -1.80 -28.86 12.75
CA GLY A 298 -1.10 -29.59 11.69
C GLY A 298 0.26 -30.10 12.16
N THR A 299 1.00 -29.30 12.94
CA THR A 299 2.28 -29.74 13.53
C THR A 299 2.10 -30.87 14.53
N ILE A 300 1.06 -30.82 15.38
CA ILE A 300 0.73 -31.89 16.33
C ILE A 300 0.36 -33.18 15.60
N LEU A 301 -0.50 -33.10 14.57
CA LEU A 301 -0.89 -34.26 13.76
C LEU A 301 0.31 -34.86 13.03
N TYR A 302 1.15 -34.03 12.42
CA TYR A 302 2.37 -34.46 11.75
C TYR A 302 3.32 -35.21 12.70
N ALA A 303 3.60 -34.64 13.87
CA ALA A 303 4.45 -35.26 14.87
C ALA A 303 3.84 -36.56 15.44
N GLY A 304 2.54 -36.58 15.69
CA GLY A 304 1.83 -37.74 16.22
C GLY A 304 1.67 -38.89 15.21
N LEU A 305 1.59 -38.60 13.91
CA LEU A 305 1.44 -39.61 12.86
C LEU A 305 2.79 -40.05 12.26
N TRP A 306 3.89 -39.43 12.69
CA TRP A 306 5.24 -39.79 12.28
C TRP A 306 5.55 -41.25 12.61
N GLY A 307 5.93 -42.04 11.60
CA GLY A 307 6.24 -43.46 11.76
C GLY A 307 5.03 -44.40 11.97
N ARG A 308 3.79 -43.90 11.88
CA ARG A 308 2.58 -44.75 11.89
C ARG A 308 2.25 -45.26 10.48
N GLY A 309 1.49 -46.36 10.40
CA GLY A 309 1.09 -46.98 9.13
C GLY A 309 0.18 -46.09 8.26
N GLN A 310 0.13 -46.38 6.95
CA GLN A 310 -0.59 -45.59 5.93
C GLN A 310 -2.05 -45.26 6.32
N THR A 311 -2.78 -46.22 6.86
CA THR A 311 -4.19 -46.04 7.25
C THR A 311 -4.39 -44.98 8.34
N ALA A 312 -3.46 -44.85 9.28
CA ALA A 312 -3.52 -43.82 10.33
C ALA A 312 -3.24 -42.42 9.77
N GLN A 313 -2.36 -42.32 8.77
CA GLN A 313 -2.05 -41.05 8.10
C GLN A 313 -3.26 -40.57 7.28
N ASP A 314 -3.90 -41.47 6.53
CA ASP A 314 -5.07 -41.14 5.71
C ASP A 314 -6.23 -40.63 6.57
N ILE A 315 -6.52 -41.29 7.70
CA ILE A 315 -7.53 -40.84 8.67
C ILE A 315 -7.17 -39.45 9.22
N GLY A 316 -5.88 -39.22 9.54
CA GLY A 316 -5.39 -37.92 9.99
C GLY A 316 -5.60 -36.79 8.98
N HIS A 317 -5.32 -37.05 7.69
CA HIS A 317 -5.55 -36.08 6.61
C HIS A 317 -7.04 -35.74 6.44
N VAL A 318 -7.93 -36.72 6.55
CA VAL A 318 -9.40 -36.49 6.49
C VAL A 318 -9.88 -35.63 7.65
N ILE A 319 -9.41 -35.90 8.88
CA ILE A 319 -9.75 -35.08 10.05
C ILE A 319 -9.23 -33.64 9.86
N PHE A 320 -8.00 -33.49 9.36
CA PHE A 320 -7.41 -32.18 9.13
C PHE A 320 -8.13 -31.40 8.02
N SER A 321 -8.59 -32.05 6.95
CA SER A 321 -9.32 -31.38 5.88
C SER A 321 -10.68 -30.85 6.36
N LEU A 322 -11.43 -31.64 7.13
CA LEU A 322 -12.69 -31.20 7.74
C LEU A 322 -12.47 -30.03 8.70
N PHE A 323 -11.40 -30.09 9.51
CA PHE A 323 -11.01 -28.99 10.38
C PHE A 323 -10.71 -27.71 9.59
N ASN A 324 -9.95 -27.78 8.48
CA ASN A 324 -9.59 -26.60 7.69
C ASN A 324 -10.82 -25.92 7.07
N VAL A 325 -11.79 -26.70 6.59
CA VAL A 325 -13.06 -26.15 6.08
C VAL A 325 -13.83 -25.43 7.18
N ALA A 326 -13.93 -26.04 8.37
CA ALA A 326 -14.60 -25.42 9.52
C ALA A 326 -13.86 -24.14 9.98
N TRP A 327 -12.54 -24.21 10.11
CA TRP A 327 -11.69 -23.08 10.49
C TRP A 327 -11.79 -21.92 9.50
N ALA A 328 -11.77 -22.19 8.19
CA ALA A 328 -11.87 -21.16 7.17
C ALA A 328 -13.21 -20.40 7.24
N SER A 329 -14.32 -21.13 7.42
CA SER A 329 -15.65 -20.53 7.59
C SER A 329 -15.72 -19.67 8.86
N LEU A 330 -15.23 -20.18 10.00
CA LEU A 330 -15.18 -19.43 11.26
C LEU A 330 -14.29 -18.18 11.16
N TYR A 331 -13.16 -18.28 10.46
CA TYR A 331 -12.24 -17.17 10.25
C TYR A 331 -12.92 -16.04 9.46
N LEU A 332 -13.62 -16.35 8.37
CA LEU A 332 -14.31 -15.34 7.57
C LEU A 332 -15.37 -14.59 8.38
N GLU A 333 -16.13 -15.29 9.22
CA GLU A 333 -17.10 -14.65 10.12
C GLU A 333 -16.42 -13.80 11.20
N ALA A 334 -15.35 -14.30 11.80
CA ALA A 334 -14.57 -13.56 12.80
C ALA A 334 -13.98 -12.27 12.20
N TRP A 335 -13.38 -12.35 11.02
CA TRP A 335 -12.87 -11.19 10.29
C TRP A 335 -13.98 -10.20 9.95
N ARG A 336 -15.15 -10.69 9.50
CA ARG A 336 -16.29 -9.81 9.19
C ARG A 336 -16.77 -9.03 10.42
N ARG A 337 -16.81 -9.65 11.60
CA ARG A 337 -17.17 -8.96 12.85
C ARG A 337 -16.12 -7.93 13.23
N TYR A 338 -14.85 -8.30 13.15
CA TYR A 338 -13.73 -7.43 13.49
C TYR A 338 -13.60 -6.23 12.52
N SER A 339 -13.83 -6.44 11.22
CA SER A 339 -13.77 -5.36 10.22
C SER A 339 -14.90 -4.33 10.40
N VAL A 340 -16.09 -4.76 10.81
CA VAL A 340 -17.21 -3.87 11.15
C VAL A 340 -16.90 -3.04 12.40
N GLU A 341 -16.30 -3.64 13.44
CA GLU A 341 -15.86 -2.91 14.63
C GLU A 341 -14.85 -1.81 14.27
N LEU A 342 -13.85 -2.12 13.44
CA LEU A 342 -12.87 -1.15 12.97
C LEU A 342 -13.51 -0.05 12.12
N ALA A 343 -14.39 -0.41 11.18
CA ALA A 343 -15.11 0.55 10.36
C ALA A 343 -15.98 1.50 11.20
N PHE A 344 -16.59 1.00 12.27
CA PHE A 344 -17.32 1.83 13.22
C PHE A 344 -16.37 2.75 13.99
N ARG A 345 -15.27 2.23 14.54
CA ARG A 345 -14.29 3.01 15.31
C ARG A 345 -13.65 4.14 14.50
N TRP A 346 -13.44 3.92 13.20
CA TRP A 346 -12.87 4.90 12.27
C TRP A 346 -13.91 5.76 11.55
N GLY A 347 -15.20 5.53 11.80
CA GLY A 347 -16.28 6.34 11.22
C GLY A 347 -16.55 6.10 9.73
N THR A 348 -16.04 5.02 9.16
CA THR A 348 -16.26 4.65 7.75
C THR A 348 -17.44 3.70 7.55
N LEU A 349 -18.11 3.25 8.61
CA LEU A 349 -19.26 2.34 8.51
C LEU A 349 -20.49 3.01 7.88
N SER A 350 -20.68 4.29 8.16
CA SER A 350 -21.81 5.11 7.70
C SER A 350 -21.35 6.10 6.62
N THR A 351 -20.55 5.65 5.65
CA THR A 351 -20.37 6.44 4.43
C THR A 351 -21.75 6.67 3.81
N PRO A 352 -22.05 7.92 3.41
CA PRO A 352 -23.31 8.22 2.75
C PRO A 352 -23.50 7.31 1.52
N PRO A 353 -24.75 7.08 1.08
CA PRO A 353 -25.00 6.30 -0.12
C PRO A 353 -24.17 6.85 -1.29
N GLU A 354 -23.65 5.95 -2.13
CA GLU A 354 -22.77 6.24 -3.29
C GLU A 354 -23.28 7.43 -4.13
N LEU A 355 -24.60 7.63 -4.18
CA LEU A 355 -25.31 8.72 -4.84
C LEU A 355 -24.98 10.14 -4.33
N LEU A 356 -24.37 10.28 -3.15
CA LEU A 356 -23.95 11.57 -2.59
C LEU A 356 -22.45 11.83 -2.77
N GLU A 357 -21.69 10.82 -3.20
CA GLU A 357 -20.28 10.99 -3.50
C GLU A 357 -20.11 11.73 -4.83
N PRO A 358 -19.14 12.66 -4.93
CA PRO A 358 -18.88 13.33 -6.20
C PRO A 358 -18.43 12.31 -7.25
N PRO A 359 -18.80 12.51 -8.53
CA PRO A 359 -18.41 11.60 -9.60
C PRO A 359 -16.88 11.57 -9.74
N ARG A 360 -16.37 10.39 -10.12
CA ARG A 360 -14.94 10.15 -10.33
C ARG A 360 -14.34 11.27 -11.19
N PRO A 361 -13.13 11.77 -10.90
CA PRO A 361 -12.56 12.94 -11.59
C PRO A 361 -12.46 12.81 -13.12
N LEU A 362 -12.32 11.59 -13.63
CA LEU A 362 -12.22 11.26 -15.05
C LEU A 362 -13.57 10.92 -15.70
N TYR A 363 -14.65 10.93 -14.94
CA TYR A 363 -15.96 10.64 -15.47
C TYR A 363 -16.42 11.77 -16.41
N LYS A 364 -16.89 11.38 -17.60
CA LYS A 364 -17.26 12.29 -18.69
C LYS A 364 -18.77 12.32 -18.88
N GLY A 365 -19.30 13.50 -19.18
CA GLY A 365 -20.71 13.68 -19.50
C GLY A 365 -21.09 15.17 -19.56
N PRO A 366 -22.21 15.52 -20.22
CA PRO A 366 -22.73 16.88 -20.17
C PRO A 366 -23.05 17.25 -18.71
N LEU A 367 -22.76 18.49 -18.32
CA LEU A 367 -23.12 18.99 -17.00
C LEU A 367 -24.64 19.11 -16.89
N GLU A 368 -25.23 18.34 -15.99
CA GLU A 368 -26.65 18.41 -15.64
C GLU A 368 -26.78 18.62 -14.12
N GLU A 369 -27.86 19.24 -13.68
CA GLU A 369 -28.15 19.37 -12.26
C GLU A 369 -28.63 18.02 -11.71
N SER A 370 -27.91 17.48 -10.74
CA SER A 370 -28.28 16.20 -10.13
C SER A 370 -29.59 16.34 -9.33
N PRO A 371 -30.59 15.46 -9.54
CA PRO A 371 -31.86 15.52 -8.81
C PRO A 371 -31.72 15.19 -7.32
N VAL A 372 -30.58 14.61 -6.91
CA VAL A 372 -30.30 14.21 -5.52
C VAL A 372 -29.48 15.27 -4.80
N THR A 373 -28.39 15.73 -5.41
CA THR A 373 -27.44 16.66 -4.76
C THR A 373 -27.72 18.12 -5.10
N GLY A 374 -28.46 18.42 -6.17
CA GLY A 374 -28.66 19.77 -6.70
C GLY A 374 -27.38 20.41 -7.24
N ARG A 375 -26.32 19.61 -7.45
CA ARG A 375 -25.03 20.08 -7.95
C ARG A 375 -24.96 19.89 -9.47
N LEU A 376 -24.27 20.79 -10.14
CA LEU A 376 -23.91 20.63 -11.55
C LEU A 376 -22.80 19.59 -11.66
N GLU A 377 -23.16 18.41 -12.13
CA GLU A 377 -22.26 17.25 -12.22
C GLU A 377 -22.40 16.61 -13.61
N PRO A 378 -21.36 15.93 -14.14
CA PRO A 378 -21.49 15.23 -15.41
C PRO A 378 -22.57 14.16 -15.30
N ARG A 379 -23.51 14.16 -16.25
CA ARG A 379 -24.65 13.22 -16.27
C ARG A 379 -24.18 11.77 -16.17
N GLU A 380 -24.67 11.05 -15.18
CA GLU A 380 -24.42 9.63 -15.04
C GLU A 380 -25.04 8.84 -16.21
N THR A 381 -24.27 7.91 -16.76
CA THR A 381 -24.77 6.98 -17.76
C THR A 381 -25.82 6.09 -17.10
N PRO A 382 -26.96 5.86 -17.78
CA PRO A 382 -27.99 5.02 -17.22
C PRO A 382 -27.42 3.62 -16.95
N ALA A 383 -27.88 2.98 -15.87
CA ALA A 383 -27.27 1.75 -15.35
C ALA A 383 -27.20 0.59 -16.36
N TRP A 384 -28.05 0.58 -17.39
CA TRP A 384 -28.03 -0.43 -18.46
C TRP A 384 -26.91 -0.22 -19.50
N GLN A 385 -26.28 0.96 -19.55
CA GLN A 385 -25.13 1.27 -20.41
C GLN A 385 -23.78 1.12 -19.69
N ARG A 386 -23.80 1.03 -18.35
CA ARG A 386 -22.61 0.78 -17.53
C ARG A 386 -22.32 -0.71 -17.47
#